data_AF-A0A384IXV7-F1
#
_entry.id   AF-A0A384IXV7-F1
#
_cell.length_a   1.000
_cell.length_b   1.000
_cell.length_c   1.000
_cell.angle_alpha   90.00
_cell.angle_beta   90.00
_cell.angle_gamma   90.00
#
_symmetry.space_group_name_H-M   'P 1'
#
loop_
_entity.id
_entity.type
_entity.pdbx_description
1 polymer ?
#
loop_
_entity_poly.entity_id
_entity_poly.type
_entity_poly.pdbx_seq_one_letter_code
_entity_poly.pdbx_strand_id
1 'polypeptide(L)'
;MPAVLTAIHAVTGVEVRPTAAIAESHADVMAELDRQWLANTSTLPLVSGAGKLLIVPPGPGGSAAGWVLVKDSVGTGLPSRVAGATGSPELLALSVDGRYLCAVTSEEDEFWIVTRVLI
;
A
#
# COMPACT_ATOMS: atom_id res chain seq x y z
N MET A 1 -9.67 -1.26 -14.63
CA MET A 1 -8.69 -0.68 -13.70
C MET A 1 -9.22 0.67 -13.24
N PRO A 2 -9.38 0.91 -11.93
CA PRO A 2 -9.90 2.17 -11.39
C PRO A 2 -8.98 3.34 -11.76
N ALA A 3 -9.54 4.54 -11.89
CA ALA A 3 -8.74 5.75 -11.97
C ALA A 3 -7.93 5.95 -10.67
N VAL A 4 -6.70 6.46 -10.76
CA VAL A 4 -5.83 6.66 -9.60
C VAL A 4 -6.50 7.51 -8.52
N LEU A 5 -7.17 8.61 -8.91
CA LEU A 5 -7.87 9.47 -7.96
C LEU A 5 -9.00 8.73 -7.24
N THR A 6 -9.75 7.88 -7.94
CA THR A 6 -10.79 7.04 -7.34
C THR A 6 -10.20 6.06 -6.32
N ALA A 7 -9.04 5.46 -6.63
CA ALA A 7 -8.37 4.57 -5.70
C ALA A 7 -7.81 5.29 -4.47
N ILE A 8 -7.24 6.50 -4.64
CA ILE A 8 -6.78 7.34 -3.53
C ILE A 8 -7.95 7.65 -2.60
N HIS A 9 -9.08 8.15 -3.12
CA HIS A 9 -10.27 8.44 -2.29
C HIS A 9 -10.89 7.21 -1.62
N ALA A 10 -10.62 6.00 -2.12
CA ALA A 10 -11.10 4.77 -1.48
C ALA A 10 -10.31 4.39 -0.22
N VAL A 11 -9.11 4.96 -0.05
CA VAL A 11 -8.16 4.63 1.02
C VAL A 11 -7.71 5.85 1.83
N THR A 12 -8.09 7.06 1.45
CA THR A 12 -7.86 8.29 2.22
C THR A 12 -9.17 9.02 2.50
N GLY A 13 -9.26 9.69 3.65
CA GLY A 13 -10.40 10.52 4.04
C GLY A 13 -11.03 10.12 5.37
N VAL A 14 -11.88 11.02 5.89
CA VAL A 14 -12.42 10.96 7.27
C VAL A 14 -13.23 9.68 7.56
N GLU A 15 -13.90 9.12 6.55
CA GLU A 15 -14.73 7.92 6.72
C GLU A 15 -13.95 6.60 6.53
N VAL A 16 -12.69 6.69 6.08
CA VAL A 16 -11.85 5.52 5.87
C VAL A 16 -11.48 4.92 7.21
N ARG A 17 -11.70 3.61 7.34
CA ARG A 17 -11.19 2.83 8.46
C ARG A 17 -10.02 1.96 8.01
N PRO A 18 -8.96 1.86 8.84
CA PRO A 18 -7.85 0.97 8.57
C PRO A 18 -8.25 -0.48 8.79
N THR A 19 -7.63 -1.37 8.02
CA THR A 19 -7.62 -2.80 8.30
C THR A 19 -6.62 -3.11 9.41
N ALA A 20 -5.50 -2.38 9.46
CA ALA A 20 -4.56 -2.37 10.57
C ALA A 20 -4.06 -0.94 10.81
N ALA A 21 -3.98 -0.52 12.07
CA ALA A 21 -3.38 0.74 12.49
C ALA A 21 -2.17 0.42 13.38
N ILE A 22 -1.03 1.05 13.08
CA ILE A 22 0.22 0.85 13.80
C ILE A 22 0.67 2.22 14.30
N ALA A 23 0.73 2.40 15.62
CA ALA A 23 1.25 3.63 16.20
C ALA A 23 2.70 3.87 15.78
N GLU A 24 3.04 5.11 15.41
CA GLU A 24 4.41 5.51 15.08
C GLU A 24 5.36 5.36 16.27
N SER A 25 4.81 5.44 17.49
CA SER A 25 5.53 5.18 18.75
C SER A 25 5.83 3.70 19.00
N HIS A 26 5.34 2.77 18.18
CA HIS A 26 5.58 1.34 18.33
C HIS A 26 7.08 1.03 18.15
N ALA A 27 7.64 0.22 19.05
CA ALA A 27 9.02 -0.25 18.91
C ALA A 27 9.17 -1.06 17.61
N ASP A 28 10.15 -0.73 16.78
CA ASP A 28 10.33 -1.35 15.47
C ASP A 28 9.10 -1.21 14.54
N VAL A 29 8.44 -0.04 14.56
CA VAL A 29 7.23 0.28 13.76
C VAL A 29 7.31 -0.20 12.31
N MET A 30 8.46 -0.04 11.65
CA MET A 30 8.64 -0.46 10.26
C MET A 30 8.60 -1.98 10.06
N ALA A 31 9.12 -2.75 11.02
CA ALA A 31 9.05 -4.21 10.99
C ALA A 31 7.61 -4.71 11.26
N GLU A 32 6.87 -4.04 12.14
CA GLU A 32 5.44 -4.28 12.35
C GLU A 32 4.64 -3.97 11.07
N LEU A 33 4.90 -2.82 10.45
CA LEU A 33 4.23 -2.40 9.22
C LEU A 33 4.48 -3.37 8.06
N ASP A 34 5.72 -3.84 7.88
CA ASP A 34 6.07 -4.84 6.88
C ASP A 34 5.35 -6.18 7.10
N ARG A 35 5.23 -6.61 8.36
CA ARG A 35 4.51 -7.83 8.72
C ARG A 35 3.02 -7.69 8.46
N GLN A 36 2.41 -6.58 8.87
CA GLN A 36 0.99 -6.31 8.62
C GLN A 36 0.71 -6.20 7.12
N TRP A 37 1.60 -5.58 6.35
CA TRP A 37 1.52 -5.54 4.90
C TRP A 37 1.50 -6.95 4.32
N LEU A 38 2.48 -7.78 4.66
CA LEU A 38 2.56 -9.14 4.15
C LEU A 38 1.30 -9.95 4.54
N ALA A 39 0.81 -9.82 5.77
CA ALA A 39 -0.39 -10.51 6.22
C ALA A 39 -1.63 -10.11 5.39
N ASN A 40 -1.87 -8.81 5.20
CA ASN A 40 -3.02 -8.30 4.46
C ASN A 40 -2.96 -8.58 2.95
N THR A 41 -1.75 -8.52 2.38
CA THR A 41 -1.53 -8.77 0.94
C THR A 41 -1.39 -10.25 0.59
N SER A 42 -1.31 -11.12 1.60
CA SER A 42 -1.39 -12.58 1.41
C SER A 42 -2.83 -13.09 1.52
N THR A 43 -3.68 -12.44 2.31
CA THR A 43 -5.10 -12.81 2.43
C THR A 43 -5.93 -12.30 1.26
N LEU A 44 -5.54 -11.17 0.67
CA LEU A 44 -6.06 -10.67 -0.59
C LEU A 44 -5.11 -11.09 -1.70
N PRO A 45 -5.55 -11.58 -2.87
CA PRO A 45 -4.66 -11.92 -3.96
C PRO A 45 -4.16 -10.65 -4.68
N LEU A 46 -3.53 -9.74 -3.92
CA LEU A 46 -2.96 -8.48 -4.38
C LEU A 46 -1.75 -8.74 -5.25
N VAL A 47 -0.84 -9.57 -4.76
CA VAL A 47 0.38 -9.97 -5.46
C VAL A 47 0.08 -11.25 -6.22
N SER A 48 0.11 -11.17 -7.55
CA SER A 48 0.00 -12.37 -8.40
C SER A 48 1.18 -13.32 -8.14
N GLY A 49 1.03 -14.62 -8.43
CA GLY A 49 2.06 -15.64 -8.16
C GLY A 49 3.45 -15.40 -8.78
N ALA A 50 3.59 -14.42 -9.68
CA ALA A 50 4.87 -13.97 -10.23
C ALA A 50 5.49 -12.74 -9.50
N GLY A 51 4.93 -12.33 -8.36
CA GLY A 51 5.34 -11.13 -7.62
C GLY A 51 4.87 -9.82 -8.27
N LYS A 52 3.89 -9.87 -9.19
CA LYS A 52 3.45 -8.69 -9.94
C LYS A 52 2.25 -8.02 -9.29
N LEU A 53 2.32 -6.69 -9.23
CA LEU A 53 1.30 -5.78 -8.75
C LEU A 53 1.40 -4.45 -9.51
N LEU A 54 0.34 -3.67 -9.49
CA LEU A 54 0.34 -2.29 -9.94
C LEU A 54 0.60 -1.39 -8.73
N ILE A 55 1.40 -0.35 -8.90
CA ILE A 55 1.58 0.70 -7.90
C ILE A 55 1.33 2.06 -8.52
N VAL A 56 0.91 3.02 -7.70
CA VAL A 56 1.20 4.43 -8.01
C VAL A 56 2.62 4.69 -7.51
N PRO A 57 3.54 5.23 -8.35
CA PRO A 57 4.89 5.55 -7.90
C PRO A 57 4.87 6.34 -6.58
N PRO A 58 5.54 5.86 -5.52
CA PRO A 58 5.54 6.56 -4.24
C PRO A 58 6.24 7.92 -4.33
N GLY A 59 5.80 8.87 -3.51
CA GLY A 59 6.37 10.21 -3.41
C GLY A 59 5.68 11.28 -4.29
N PRO A 60 6.18 12.53 -4.24
CA PRO A 60 5.55 13.68 -4.88
C PRO A 60 5.38 13.50 -6.40
N GLY A 61 4.17 13.77 -6.90
CA GLY A 61 3.86 13.72 -8.34
C GLY A 61 3.63 12.33 -8.93
N GLY A 62 3.79 11.27 -8.14
CA GLY A 62 3.60 9.89 -8.61
C GLY A 62 2.21 9.58 -9.18
N SER A 63 1.17 10.25 -8.66
CA SER A 63 -0.20 10.12 -9.16
C SER A 63 -0.37 10.55 -10.63
N ALA A 64 0.48 11.46 -11.14
CA ALA A 64 0.45 11.89 -12.54
C ALA A 64 0.97 10.82 -13.50
N ALA A 65 1.80 9.89 -13.03
CA ALA A 65 2.30 8.77 -13.84
C ALA A 65 1.26 7.66 -14.02
N GLY A 66 0.19 7.65 -13.21
CA GLY A 66 -0.81 6.60 -13.25
C GLY A 66 -0.35 5.30 -12.59
N TRP A 67 -1.02 4.20 -12.96
CA TRP A 67 -0.65 2.87 -12.49
C TRP A 67 0.57 2.33 -13.26
N VAL A 68 1.57 1.87 -12.52
CA VAL A 68 2.77 1.24 -13.05
C VAL A 68 2.81 -0.22 -12.64
N LEU A 69 2.93 -1.12 -13.62
CA LEU A 69 3.12 -2.54 -13.35
C LEU A 69 4.56 -2.80 -12.89
N VAL A 70 4.70 -3.35 -11.70
CA VAL A 70 6.00 -3.70 -11.11
C VAL A 70 6.06 -5.18 -10.77
N LYS A 71 7.28 -5.69 -10.65
CA LYS A 71 7.55 -7.01 -10.08
C LYS A 71 8.33 -6.82 -8.79
N ASP A 72 7.74 -7.20 -7.67
CA ASP A 72 8.47 -7.30 -6.42
C ASP A 72 9.24 -8.63 -6.38
N SER A 73 10.53 -8.58 -6.70
CA SER A 73 11.39 -9.77 -6.68
C SER A 73 11.88 -10.14 -5.28
N VAL A 74 11.73 -9.26 -4.29
CA VAL A 74 12.14 -9.52 -2.91
C VAL A 74 11.02 -10.22 -2.15
N GLY A 75 9.77 -9.78 -2.36
CA GLY A 75 8.57 -10.41 -1.80
C GLY A 75 8.36 -10.16 -0.30
N THR A 76 9.23 -9.38 0.34
CA THR A 76 9.12 -8.98 1.74
C THR A 76 9.56 -7.53 1.92
N GLY A 77 9.17 -6.92 3.05
CA GLY A 77 9.64 -5.61 3.46
C GLY A 77 9.37 -4.47 2.47
N LEU A 78 8.22 -4.51 1.78
CA LEU A 78 7.92 -3.52 0.74
C LEU A 78 7.75 -2.11 1.32
N PRO A 79 6.93 -1.87 2.38
CA PRO A 79 6.88 -0.57 3.05
C PRO A 79 8.26 -0.04 3.47
N SER A 80 9.10 -0.86 4.11
CA SER A 80 10.47 -0.46 4.48
C SER A 80 11.34 -0.06 3.30
N ARG A 81 11.25 -0.79 2.17
CA ARG A 81 12.01 -0.45 0.96
C ARG A 81 11.51 0.84 0.31
N VAL A 82 10.20 1.08 0.31
CA VAL A 82 9.62 2.34 -0.16
C VAL A 82 10.12 3.49 0.73
N ALA A 83 10.02 3.36 2.05
CA ALA A 83 10.53 4.35 2.99
C ALA A 83 12.02 4.65 2.80
N GLY A 84 12.85 3.63 2.60
CA GLY A 84 14.28 3.81 2.32
C GLY A 84 14.56 4.55 1.00
N ALA A 85 13.67 4.46 0.01
CA ALA A 85 13.82 5.11 -1.29
C ALA A 85 13.20 6.52 -1.37
N THR A 86 12.13 6.78 -0.62
CA THR A 86 11.33 8.01 -0.74
C THR A 86 11.28 8.85 0.54
N GLY A 87 11.75 8.32 1.67
CA GLY A 87 11.64 8.94 2.99
C GLY A 87 10.28 8.74 3.67
N SER A 88 9.33 8.03 3.05
CA SER A 88 8.00 7.74 3.60
C SER A 88 7.55 6.33 3.24
N PRO A 89 6.91 5.57 4.14
CA PRO A 89 6.40 4.24 3.83
C PRO A 89 5.12 4.25 3.00
N GLU A 90 4.55 5.42 2.70
CA GLU A 90 3.30 5.52 1.96
C GLU A 90 3.38 4.88 0.57
N LEU A 91 2.45 3.97 0.29
CA LEU A 91 2.32 3.37 -1.03
C LEU A 91 0.87 3.01 -1.32
N LEU A 92 0.52 3.04 -2.61
CA LEU A 92 -0.76 2.58 -3.11
C LEU A 92 -0.54 1.44 -4.11
N ALA A 93 -1.08 0.27 -3.81
CA ALA A 93 -0.96 -0.93 -4.62
C ALA A 93 -2.31 -1.49 -5.05
N LEU A 94 -2.34 -2.08 -6.23
CA LEU A 94 -3.51 -2.69 -6.83
C LEU A 94 -3.13 -4.02 -7.48
N SER A 95 -4.00 -5.02 -7.36
CA SER A 95 -3.82 -6.30 -8.07
C SER A 95 -3.84 -6.09 -9.58
N VAL A 96 -3.16 -6.96 -10.32
CA VAL A 96 -3.06 -6.85 -11.79
C VAL A 96 -4.43 -6.90 -12.49
N ASP A 97 -5.40 -7.60 -11.89
CA ASP A 97 -6.77 -7.64 -12.38
C ASP A 97 -7.63 -6.45 -11.93
N GLY A 98 -7.07 -5.53 -11.13
CA GLY A 98 -7.71 -4.30 -10.68
C GLY A 98 -8.77 -4.45 -9.60
N ARG A 99 -8.83 -5.59 -8.91
CA ARG A 99 -9.89 -5.91 -7.93
C ARG A 99 -9.50 -5.70 -6.47
N TYR A 100 -8.23 -5.83 -6.13
CA TYR A 100 -7.78 -5.76 -4.73
C TYR A 100 -6.86 -4.56 -4.59
N LEU A 101 -7.24 -3.62 -3.73
CA LEU A 101 -6.49 -2.41 -3.43
C LEU A 101 -5.92 -2.53 -2.02
N CYS A 102 -4.65 -2.14 -1.85
CA CYS A 102 -4.00 -2.05 -0.55
C CYS A 102 -3.16 -0.78 -0.50
N ALA A 103 -3.30 -0.01 0.56
CA ALA A 103 -2.55 1.21 0.78
C ALA A 103 -1.85 1.18 2.13
N VAL A 104 -0.69 1.83 2.20
CA VAL A 104 -0.10 2.33 3.43
C VAL A 104 -0.24 3.84 3.41
N THR A 105 -0.82 4.43 4.45
CA THR A 105 -0.96 5.88 4.63
C THR A 105 -0.38 6.31 5.97
N SER A 106 0.12 7.55 6.05
CA SER A 106 0.52 8.17 7.31
C SER A 106 -0.63 9.02 7.84
N GLU A 107 -1.06 8.77 9.06
CA GLU A 107 -2.23 9.41 9.70
C GLU A 107 -1.84 9.90 11.10
N GLU A 108 -1.61 11.21 11.24
CA GLU A 108 -1.17 11.91 12.47
C GLU A 108 -0.03 11.24 13.26
N ASP A 109 -0.31 10.19 14.03
CA ASP A 109 0.62 9.44 14.87
C ASP A 109 0.61 7.92 14.57
N GLU A 110 0.04 7.50 13.44
CA GLU A 110 -0.11 6.10 13.05
C GLU A 110 0.19 5.88 11.56
N PHE A 111 0.71 4.69 11.24
CA PHE A 111 0.65 4.16 9.88
C PHE A 111 -0.56 3.26 9.74
N TRP A 112 -1.37 3.52 8.72
CA TRP A 112 -2.55 2.74 8.42
C TRP A 112 -2.31 1.82 7.23
N ILE A 113 -2.77 0.58 7.34
CA ILE A 113 -2.98 -0.30 6.20
C ILE A 113 -4.46 -0.33 5.89
N VAL A 114 -4.81 0.06 4.67
CA VAL A 114 -6.19 0.07 4.19
C VAL A 114 -6.33 -0.88 3.02
N THR A 115 -7.23 -1.85 3.15
CA THR A 115 -7.55 -2.78 2.05
C THR A 115 -8.96 -2.57 1.53
N ARG A 116 -9.15 -2.68 0.20
CA ARG A 116 -10.49 -2.66 -0.44
C ARG A 116 -10.60 -3.75 -1.50
N VAL A 117 -11.79 -4.32 -1.61
CA VAL A 117 -12.20 -5.10 -2.79
C VAL A 117 -13.04 -4.16 -3.65
N LEU A 118 -12.60 -3.94 -4.89
CA LEU A 118 -13.26 -3.10 -5.87
C LEU A 118 -14.22 -3.96 -6.70
N ILE A 119 -15.45 -3.47 -6.89
CA ILE A 119 -16.53 -4.12 -7.65
C ILE A 119 -16.56 -3.55 -9.07
#